data_AF-A0A527GDK5-F1
#
_entry.id   AF-A0A527GDK5-F1
#
_cell.length_a   1.000
_cell.length_b   1.000
_cell.length_c   1.000
_cell.angle_alpha   90.00
_cell.angle_beta   90.00
_cell.angle_gamma   90.00
#
_symmetry.space_group_name_H-M   'P 1'
#
loop_
_entity.id
_entity.type
_entity.pdbx_description
1 polymer ?
#
loop_
_entity_poly.entity_id
_entity_poly.type
_entity_poly.pdbx_seq_one_letter_code
_entity_poly.pdbx_strand_id
1 'polypeptide(L)' 'AQRREWSEARALDWNLLEFRPHRGVWQTVRDLNYLYRSRPALHGRDCEPEGFSWLIVDDSQNSVFAWLRSSPGG' A
#
# COMPACT_ATOMS: atom_id res chain seq x y z
N ALA A 1 -0.06 14.10 -2.02
CA ALA A 1 -1.50 13.80 -1.85
C ALA A 1 -2.34 15.08 -1.95
N GLN A 2 -3.59 15.03 -2.38
CA GLN A 2 -4.49 16.20 -2.30
C GLN A 2 -4.67 16.63 -0.83
N ARG A 3 -4.73 17.94 -0.56
CA ARG A 3 -4.91 18.45 0.81
C ARG A 3 -6.35 18.77 1.14
N ARG A 4 -7.04 19.43 0.21
CA ARG A 4 -8.43 19.83 0.41
C ARG A 4 -9.34 18.61 0.26
N GLU A 5 -10.44 18.64 0.99
CA GLU A 5 -11.53 17.66 0.82
C GLU A 5 -11.95 17.58 -0.65
N TRP A 6 -12.33 16.38 -1.07
CA TRP A 6 -12.90 16.19 -2.39
C TRP A 6 -14.20 16.98 -2.53
N SER A 7 -14.46 17.48 -3.73
CA SER A 7 -15.71 18.12 -4.12
C SER A 7 -15.91 17.88 -5.61
N GLU A 8 -17.11 17.42 -5.96
CA GLU A 8 -17.55 17.15 -7.33
C GLU A 8 -17.68 18.42 -8.18
N ALA A 9 -17.89 19.58 -7.55
CA ALA A 9 -18.06 20.87 -8.20
C ALA A 9 -16.76 21.49 -8.73
N ARG A 10 -15.60 20.88 -8.46
CA ARG A 10 -14.29 21.39 -8.85
C ARG A 10 -13.34 20.28 -9.28
N ALA A 11 -12.36 20.65 -10.09
CA ALA A 11 -11.28 19.74 -10.46
C ALA A 11 -10.41 19.37 -9.24
N LEU A 12 -9.74 18.23 -9.33
CA LEU A 12 -8.68 17.85 -8.39
C LEU A 12 -7.51 18.83 -8.47
N ASP A 13 -6.79 18.96 -7.36
CA ASP A 13 -5.66 19.91 -7.24
C ASP A 13 -4.39 19.35 -7.93
N TRP A 14 -4.44 19.15 -9.25
CA TRP A 14 -3.38 18.50 -10.04
C TRP A 14 -2.03 19.25 -10.00
N ASN A 15 -2.08 20.58 -9.84
CA ASN A 15 -0.90 21.43 -9.69
C ASN A 15 -0.03 21.02 -8.50
N LEU A 16 -0.59 20.30 -7.51
CA LEU A 16 0.18 19.80 -6.38
C LEU A 16 1.32 18.85 -6.80
N LEU A 17 1.23 18.19 -7.96
CA LEU A 17 2.28 17.29 -8.47
C LEU A 17 3.60 18.00 -8.83
N GLU A 18 3.60 19.33 -8.90
CA GLU A 18 4.82 20.13 -9.07
C GLU A 18 5.67 20.15 -7.78
N PHE A 19 5.07 19.88 -6.63
CA PHE A 19 5.76 19.87 -5.33
C PHE A 19 6.23 18.46 -4.95
N ARG A 20 7.50 18.35 -4.55
CA ARG A 20 8.17 17.07 -4.24
C ARG A 20 7.38 16.16 -3.28
N PRO A 21 6.82 16.62 -2.15
CA PRO A 21 6.10 15.73 -1.23
C PRO A 21 4.88 15.06 -1.87
N HIS A 22 4.19 15.77 -2.76
CA HIS A 22 2.99 15.28 -3.41
C HIS A 22 3.32 14.30 -4.53
N ARG A 23 4.37 14.60 -5.30
CA ARG A 23 4.94 13.69 -6.29
C ARG A 23 5.47 12.40 -5.67
N GLY A 24 6.09 12.49 -4.49
CA GLY A 24 6.57 11.33 -3.73
C GLY A 24 5.44 10.34 -3.45
N VAL A 25 4.32 10.80 -2.91
CA VAL A 25 3.14 9.94 -2.68
C VAL A 25 2.65 9.28 -3.97
N TRP A 26 2.59 10.03 -5.07
CA TRP A 26 2.18 9.47 -6.37
C TRP A 26 3.14 8.37 -6.85
N GLN A 27 4.45 8.57 -6.72
CA GLN A 27 5.46 7.56 -7.06
C GLN A 27 5.36 6.33 -6.15
N THR A 28 5.22 6.53 -4.83
CA THR A 28 5.05 5.43 -3.88
C THR A 28 3.84 4.56 -4.24
N VAL A 29 2.68 5.16 -4.51
CA VAL A 29 1.47 4.41 -4.91
C VAL A 29 1.69 3.68 -6.24
N ARG A 30 2.33 4.32 -7.21
CA ARG A 30 2.68 3.69 -8.49
C ARG A 30 3.55 2.45 -8.28
N ASP A 31 4.60 2.58 -7.49
CA ASP A 31 5.57 1.51 -7.26
C ASP A 31 4.98 0.38 -6.40
N LEU A 32 4.13 0.70 -5.41
CA LEU A 32 3.35 -0.28 -4.66
C LEU A 32 2.38 -1.06 -5.57
N ASN A 33 1.71 -0.40 -6.52
CA ASN A 33 0.83 -1.08 -7.47
C ASN A 33 1.61 -2.03 -8.40
N TYR A 34 2.81 -1.65 -8.83
CA TYR A 34 3.69 -2.56 -9.57
C TYR A 34 4.10 -3.75 -8.71
N LEU A 35 4.45 -3.52 -7.45
CA LEU A 35 4.82 -4.58 -6.52
C LEU A 35 3.67 -5.57 -6.30
N TYR A 36 2.48 -5.05 -6.02
CA TYR A 36 1.27 -5.82 -5.78
C TYR A 36 0.94 -6.73 -6.97
N ARG A 37 1.00 -6.19 -8.20
CA ARG A 37 0.72 -6.96 -9.42
C ARG A 37 1.79 -8.00 -9.75
N SER A 38 3.05 -7.73 -9.44
CA SER A 38 4.18 -8.60 -9.81
C SER A 38 4.45 -9.72 -8.81
N ARG A 39 3.90 -9.65 -7.59
CA ARG A 39 4.13 -10.64 -6.53
C ARG A 39 2.84 -11.38 -6.18
N PRO A 40 2.62 -12.61 -6.67
CA PRO A 40 1.43 -13.40 -6.36
C PRO A 40 1.23 -13.62 -4.86
N ALA A 41 2.30 -13.67 -4.04
CA ALA A 41 2.19 -13.76 -2.59
C ALA A 41 1.30 -12.65 -1.97
N LEU A 42 1.21 -11.48 -2.62
CA LEU A 42 0.44 -10.34 -2.11
C LEU A 42 -1.06 -10.39 -2.41
N HIS A 43 -1.53 -11.27 -3.30
CA HIS A 43 -2.95 -11.33 -3.71
C HIS A 43 -3.49 -12.73 -4.03
N GLY A 44 -2.63 -13.68 -4.39
CA GLY A 44 -3.03 -14.99 -4.92
C GLY A 44 -3.63 -15.95 -3.88
N ARG A 45 -3.51 -15.66 -2.58
CA ARG A 45 -4.06 -16.47 -1.48
C ARG A 45 -4.79 -15.63 -0.43
N ASP A 46 -5.40 -14.50 -0.81
CA ASP A 46 -6.05 -13.58 0.16
C ASP A 46 -7.19 -14.24 0.97
N CYS A 47 -7.82 -15.27 0.42
CA CYS A 47 -8.94 -16.00 1.04
C CYS A 47 -8.54 -17.35 1.65
N GLU A 48 -7.24 -17.63 1.76
CA GLU A 48 -6.70 -18.91 2.25
C GLU A 48 -5.81 -18.66 3.48
N PRO A 49 -6.01 -19.39 4.60
CA PRO A 49 -5.21 -19.20 5.81
C PRO A 49 -3.70 -19.32 5.57
N GLU A 50 -3.28 -20.20 4.68
CA GLU A 50 -1.87 -20.45 4.38
C GLU A 50 -1.21 -19.31 3.57
N GLY A 51 -1.99 -18.33 3.12
CA GLY A 51 -1.50 -17.11 2.46
C GLY A 51 -0.93 -16.06 3.43
N PHE A 52 -1.08 -16.26 4.75
CA PHE A 52 -0.72 -15.29 5.78
C PHE A 52 -0.18 -15.98 7.05
N SER A 53 0.82 -15.38 7.70
CA SER A 53 1.28 -15.83 9.02
C SER A 53 1.85 -14.68 9.84
N TRP A 54 1.42 -14.53 11.10
CA TRP A 54 2.00 -13.55 12.02
C TRP A 54 3.42 -13.95 12.43
N LEU A 55 4.33 -12.98 12.47
CA LEU A 55 5.67 -13.11 13.06
C LEU A 55 5.78 -12.32 14.36
N ILE A 56 5.26 -11.09 14.36
CA ILE A 56 5.19 -10.19 15.52
C ILE A 56 3.81 -9.53 15.50
N VAL A 57 3.07 -9.66 16.61
CA VAL A 57 1.70 -9.13 16.73
C VAL A 57 1.47 -8.33 18.02
N ASP A 58 2.36 -8.45 19.00
CA ASP A 58 2.19 -7.96 20.36
C ASP A 58 3.22 -6.88 20.77
N ASP A 59 4.02 -6.36 19.82
CA ASP A 59 4.96 -5.26 20.05
C ASP A 59 4.29 -3.87 20.04
N SER A 60 3.28 -3.73 20.90
CA SER A 60 2.49 -2.50 21.05
C SER A 60 3.30 -1.31 21.55
N GLN A 61 4.36 -1.56 22.34
CA GLN A 61 5.22 -0.49 22.86
C GLN A 61 5.97 0.24 21.74
N ASN A 62 6.36 -0.46 20.68
CA ASN A 62 7.00 0.13 19.51
C ASN A 62 6.05 0.39 18.35
N SER A 63 4.78 0.00 18.47
CA SER A 63 3.78 0.03 17.39
C SER A 63 4.25 -0.76 16.15
N VAL A 64 4.84 -1.94 16.36
CA VAL A 64 5.40 -2.78 15.29
C VAL A 64 4.54 -4.02 15.07
N PHE A 65 4.30 -4.33 13.79
CA PHE A 65 3.70 -5.57 13.32
C PHE A 65 4.56 -6.17 12.22
N ALA A 66 4.69 -7.51 12.22
CA ALA A 66 5.39 -8.24 11.17
C ALA A 66 4.63 -9.53 10.83
N TRP A 67 4.54 -9.84 9.54
CA TRP A 67 3.85 -11.02 9.03
C TRP A 67 4.47 -11.48 7.71
N LEU A 68 4.18 -12.73 7.33
CA LEU A 68 4.54 -13.32 6.04
C LEU A 68 3.32 -13.40 5.13
N ARG A 69 3.60 -13.33 3.82
CA ARG A 69 2.64 -13.54 2.74
C ARG A 69 3.19 -14.61 1.80
N SER A 70 2.36 -15.57 1.39
CA SER A 70 2.79 -16.75 0.63
C SER A 70 1.84 -17.11 -0.52
N SER A 71 2.38 -17.65 -1.62
CA SER A 71 1.62 -18.21 -2.76
C SER A 71 2.33 -19.44 -3.33
N PRO A 72 1.63 -20.41 -3.94
CA PRO A 72 2.29 -21.53 -4.61
C PRO A 72 3.20 -21.03 -5.75
N GLY A 73 4.44 -21.52 -5.79
CA GLY A 73 5.43 -21.11 -6.82
C GLY A 73 6.13 -19.78 -6.57
N GLY A 74 6.03 -19.22 -5.35
CA GLY A 74 6.76 -18.03 -4.89
C GLY A 74 7.71 -18.34 -3.75
#